data_AF-A0AAE9Z4Y6-F1
#
_entry.id   AF-A0AAE9Z4Y6-F1
#
_cell.length_a   1.000
_cell.length_b   1.000
_cell.length_c   1.000
_cell.angle_alpha   90.00
_cell.angle_beta   90.00
_cell.angle_gamma   90.00
#
_symmetry.space_group_name_H-M   'P 1'
#
loop_
_entity.id
_entity.type
_entity.pdbx_description
1 polymer ?
#
loop_
_entity_poly.entity_id
_entity_poly.type
_entity_poly.pdbx_seq_one_letter_code
_entity_poly.pdbx_strand_id
1 'polypeptide(L)'
;MLSALLTKKTNLLLLFLLAFPASATITLIEPLSFGTIAVLDNSVASDITISQNGQTTIINHIRVIDPGNPAEFVLTDLPGNVQVFTSASVTQMTTTTVDPAPTEQFTLVSVDTAPSVTTDGTGYASIKIGGTLRTSGNGGSYVDVQYRASLQLTFNY
;
A
#
# COMPACT_ATOMS: atom_id res chain seq x y z
N MET A 1 2.95 -78.49 26.24
CA MET A 1 2.84 -77.79 24.93
C MET A 1 2.12 -76.48 25.19
N LEU A 2 2.86 -75.37 25.19
CA LEU A 2 2.38 -74.04 25.59
C LEU A 2 1.99 -73.28 24.31
N SER A 3 0.71 -72.93 24.14
CA SER A 3 0.22 -72.19 22.97
C SER A 3 0.46 -70.69 23.14
N ALA A 4 1.19 -70.09 22.21
CA ALA A 4 1.48 -68.66 22.18
C ALA A 4 0.23 -67.84 21.82
N LEU A 5 -0.13 -66.88 22.68
CA LEU A 5 -1.14 -65.87 22.40
C LEU A 5 -0.49 -64.72 21.62
N LEU A 6 -0.96 -64.48 20.40
CA LEU A 6 -0.50 -63.43 19.50
C LEU A 6 -0.88 -62.04 20.03
N THR A 7 0.10 -61.26 20.48
CA THR A 7 -0.10 -59.85 20.85
C THR A 7 -0.14 -58.98 19.58
N LYS A 8 -1.34 -58.57 19.13
CA LYS A 8 -1.48 -57.54 18.08
C LYS A 8 -1.04 -56.17 18.63
N LYS A 9 0.17 -55.75 18.29
CA LYS A 9 0.63 -54.37 18.48
C LYS A 9 -0.05 -53.48 17.43
N THR A 10 -1.11 -52.78 17.83
CA THR A 10 -1.70 -51.72 17.02
C THR A 10 -0.72 -50.54 17.00
N ASN A 11 0.06 -50.40 15.92
CA ASN A 11 0.89 -49.22 15.70
C ASN A 11 -0.02 -48.03 15.41
N LEU A 12 -0.18 -47.15 16.40
CA LEU A 12 -0.82 -45.85 16.24
C LEU A 12 0.15 -44.97 15.42
N LEU A 13 -0.09 -44.86 14.12
CA LEU A 13 0.65 -43.96 13.24
C LEU A 13 0.22 -42.52 13.57
N LEU A 14 0.99 -41.85 14.42
CA LEU A 14 0.78 -40.46 14.79
C LEU A 14 1.25 -39.57 13.61
N LEU A 15 0.31 -39.12 12.78
CA LEU A 15 0.57 -38.14 11.73
C LEU A 15 0.83 -36.78 12.40
N PHE A 16 2.10 -36.43 12.60
CA PHE A 16 2.49 -35.05 12.94
C PHE A 16 2.23 -34.18 11.70
N LEU A 17 1.09 -33.47 11.68
CA LEU A 17 0.91 -32.34 10.76
C LEU A 17 1.95 -31.28 11.14
N LEU A 18 3.01 -31.18 10.35
CA LEU A 18 3.92 -30.04 10.40
C LEU A 18 3.11 -28.81 10.01
N ALA A 19 2.69 -28.03 11.01
CA ALA A 19 2.18 -26.68 10.77
C ALA A 19 3.37 -25.85 10.29
N PHE A 20 3.53 -25.71 8.98
CA PHE A 20 4.43 -24.71 8.42
C PHE A 20 3.87 -23.34 8.80
N PRO A 21 4.68 -22.45 9.39
CA PRO A 21 4.24 -21.07 9.59
C PRO A 21 3.92 -20.48 8.22
N ALA A 22 2.69 -19.98 8.05
CA ALA A 22 2.35 -19.20 6.87
C ALA A 22 3.25 -17.96 6.87
N SER A 23 4.17 -17.89 5.91
CA SER A 23 5.02 -16.73 5.69
C SER A 23 4.31 -15.84 4.69
N ALA A 24 4.04 -14.58 5.04
CA ALA A 24 3.57 -13.61 4.07
C ALA A 24 4.73 -12.66 3.74
N THR A 25 5.10 -12.60 2.47
CA THR A 25 6.09 -11.64 1.99
C THR A 25 5.36 -10.48 1.34
N ILE A 26 5.63 -9.25 1.79
CA ILE A 26 5.08 -8.03 1.21
C ILE A 26 6.24 -7.22 0.63
N THR A 27 6.19 -6.97 -0.67
CA THR A 27 7.22 -6.22 -1.39
C THR A 27 6.62 -4.96 -1.98
N LEU A 28 7.21 -3.80 -1.67
CA LEU A 28 6.92 -2.55 -2.38
C LEU A 28 7.65 -2.58 -3.73
N ILE A 29 6.90 -2.65 -4.82
CA ILE A 29 7.43 -2.62 -6.19
C ILE A 29 7.62 -1.17 -6.65
N GLU A 30 6.61 -0.34 -6.42
CA GLU A 30 6.61 1.07 -6.83
C GLU A 30 5.96 1.93 -5.75
N PRO A 31 6.59 3.04 -5.30
CA PRO A 31 5.97 3.96 -4.34
C PRO A 31 4.91 4.84 -5.00
N LEU A 32 3.92 5.27 -4.23
CA LEU A 32 2.95 6.29 -4.67
C LEU A 32 3.71 7.59 -4.95
N SER A 33 3.56 8.11 -6.17
CA SER A 33 4.17 9.36 -6.60
C SER A 33 3.12 10.24 -7.26
N PHE A 34 3.09 11.52 -6.90
CA PHE A 34 2.27 12.53 -7.59
C PHE A 34 2.99 13.15 -8.80
N GLY A 35 4.21 12.69 -9.08
CA GLY A 35 5.04 13.19 -10.16
C GLY A 35 5.61 14.58 -9.89
N THR A 36 5.93 15.30 -10.97
CA THR A 36 6.39 16.68 -10.92
C THR A 36 5.19 17.58 -11.22
N ILE A 37 4.84 18.46 -10.28
CA ILE A 37 3.70 19.37 -10.43
C ILE A 37 4.11 20.83 -10.21
N ALA A 38 3.45 21.73 -10.92
CA ALA A 38 3.51 23.16 -10.69
C ALA A 38 2.22 23.63 -9.99
N VAL A 39 2.37 24.32 -8.85
CA VAL A 39 1.28 25.05 -8.21
C VAL A 39 1.27 26.46 -8.77
N LEU A 40 0.30 26.76 -9.64
CA LEU A 40 0.23 28.02 -10.38
C LEU A 40 -0.36 29.17 -9.54
N ASP A 41 -1.29 28.83 -8.66
CA ASP A 41 -1.90 29.73 -7.68
C ASP A 41 -2.29 28.91 -6.44
N ASN A 42 -1.99 29.44 -5.25
CA ASN A 42 -2.34 28.82 -3.98
C ASN A 42 -3.32 29.68 -3.16
N SER A 43 -4.02 30.64 -3.78
CA SER A 43 -5.08 31.43 -3.14
C SER A 43 -6.30 30.58 -2.71
N VAL A 44 -6.45 29.40 -3.31
CA VAL A 44 -7.45 28.37 -2.99
C VAL A 44 -6.78 27.00 -2.94
N ALA A 45 -7.31 26.10 -2.11
CA ALA A 45 -6.82 24.73 -2.05
C ALA A 45 -7.04 24.04 -3.40
N SER A 46 -6.00 23.39 -3.92
CA SER A 46 -6.02 22.62 -5.17
C SER A 46 -5.73 21.16 -4.86
N ASP A 47 -6.34 20.25 -5.62
CA ASP A 47 -6.19 18.81 -5.43
C ASP A 47 -5.60 18.16 -6.67
N ILE A 48 -4.70 17.21 -6.45
CA ILE A 48 -4.31 16.20 -7.43
C ILE A 48 -4.61 14.83 -6.86
N THR A 49 -5.38 14.04 -7.60
CA THR A 49 -5.72 12.66 -7.25
C THR A 49 -5.09 11.72 -8.25
N ILE A 50 -4.44 10.68 -7.75
CA ILE A 50 -4.04 9.50 -8.53
C ILE A 50 -4.83 8.33 -8.00
N SER A 51 -5.69 7.75 -8.83
CA SER A 51 -6.44 6.54 -8.46
C SER A 51 -5.55 5.30 -8.45
N GLN A 52 -6.01 4.23 -7.80
CA GLN A 52 -5.36 2.91 -7.85
C GLN A 52 -5.18 2.35 -9.27
N ASN A 53 -5.95 2.85 -10.25
CA ASN A 53 -5.87 2.46 -11.65
C ASN A 53 -4.90 3.34 -12.47
N GLY A 54 -4.25 4.33 -11.85
CA GLY A 54 -3.33 5.26 -12.51
C GLY A 54 -4.00 6.45 -13.20
N GLN A 55 -5.32 6.61 -13.07
CA GLN A 55 -6.01 7.81 -13.58
C GLN A 55 -5.70 9.01 -12.69
N THR A 56 -5.33 10.12 -13.32
CA THR A 56 -5.01 11.40 -12.65
C THR A 56 -6.13 12.41 -12.86
N THR A 57 -6.60 12.99 -11.75
CA THR A 57 -7.59 14.09 -11.75
C THR A 57 -6.99 15.31 -11.06
N ILE A 58 -7.26 16.49 -11.60
CA ILE A 58 -6.75 17.76 -11.07
C ILE A 58 -7.93 18.71 -10.85
N ILE A 59 -7.90 19.42 -9.71
CA ILE A 59 -8.86 20.47 -9.36
C ILE A 59 -8.08 21.77 -9.10
N ASN A 60 -8.58 22.88 -9.64
CA ASN A 60 -8.03 24.24 -9.52
C ASN A 60 -6.64 24.40 -10.16
N HIS A 61 -5.66 24.95 -9.44
CA HIS A 61 -4.50 25.62 -10.02
C HIS A 61 -3.21 24.78 -9.93
N ILE A 62 -3.33 23.48 -10.15
CA ILE A 62 -2.18 22.57 -10.31
C ILE A 62 -2.00 22.25 -11.79
N ARG A 63 -0.75 22.12 -12.23
CA ARG A 63 -0.42 21.57 -13.54
C ARG A 63 0.61 20.45 -13.41
N VAL A 64 0.35 19.33 -14.07
CA VAL A 64 1.29 18.21 -14.13
C VAL A 64 2.35 18.51 -15.19
N ILE A 65 3.62 18.41 -14.79
CA ILE A 65 4.79 18.47 -15.67
C ILE A 65 5.18 17.02 -16.03
N ASP A 66 5.40 16.19 -15.02
CA ASP A 66 5.64 14.76 -15.16
C ASP A 66 4.55 13.98 -14.44
N PRO A 67 3.89 13.00 -15.09
CA PRO A 67 2.84 12.23 -14.46
C PRO A 67 3.37 11.39 -13.29
N GLY A 68 2.55 11.27 -12.26
CA GLY A 68 2.77 10.34 -11.16
C GLY A 68 2.25 8.93 -11.46
N ASN A 69 2.30 8.07 -10.45
CA ASN A 69 1.88 6.67 -10.49
C ASN A 69 1.31 6.23 -9.13
N PRO A 70 0.35 5.27 -9.11
CA PRO A 70 -0.06 4.64 -7.87
C PRO A 70 1.08 3.79 -7.29
N ALA A 71 1.06 3.53 -5.98
CA ALA A 71 1.94 2.53 -5.42
C ALA A 71 1.52 1.13 -5.87
N GLU A 72 2.48 0.21 -5.98
CA GLU A 72 2.23 -1.21 -6.21
C GLU A 72 2.93 -2.06 -5.14
N PHE A 73 2.14 -2.90 -4.48
CA PHE A 73 2.61 -3.91 -3.53
C PHE A 73 2.33 -5.29 -4.09
N VAL A 74 3.33 -6.17 -3.98
CA VAL A 74 3.22 -7.58 -4.34
C VAL A 74 3.29 -8.41 -3.06
N LEU A 75 2.32 -9.32 -2.94
CA LEU A 75 2.18 -10.24 -1.84
C LEU A 75 2.47 -11.64 -2.36
N THR A 76 3.39 -12.35 -1.71
CA THR A 76 3.74 -13.73 -2.03
C THR A 76 3.76 -14.59 -0.78
N ASP A 77 3.87 -15.90 -0.99
CA ASP A 77 3.96 -16.93 0.05
C ASP A 77 2.69 -17.10 0.90
N LEU A 78 1.61 -16.40 0.52
CA LEU A 78 0.29 -16.58 1.12
C LEU A 78 -0.34 -17.92 0.69
N PRO A 79 -1.34 -18.42 1.42
CA PRO A 79 -2.17 -19.50 0.90
C PRO A 79 -2.85 -19.08 -0.42
N GLY A 80 -3.02 -20.01 -1.35
CA GLY A 80 -3.69 -19.73 -2.61
C GLY A 80 -5.21 -19.60 -2.45
N ASN A 81 -5.83 -18.74 -3.25
CA ASN A 81 -7.28 -18.49 -3.27
C ASN A 81 -7.85 -17.99 -1.92
N VAL A 82 -7.09 -17.20 -1.16
CA VAL A 82 -7.58 -16.57 0.08
C VAL A 82 -7.77 -15.07 -0.11
N GLN A 83 -8.69 -14.51 0.66
CA GLN A 83 -8.95 -13.08 0.67
C GLN A 83 -7.98 -12.38 1.61
N VAL A 84 -7.28 -11.36 1.11
CA VAL A 84 -6.43 -10.47 1.89
C VAL A 84 -7.13 -9.13 2.01
N PHE A 85 -7.44 -8.72 3.23
CA PHE A 85 -8.03 -7.43 3.54
C PHE A 85 -6.94 -6.36 3.63
N THR A 86 -7.20 -5.22 3.01
CA THR A 86 -6.28 -4.09 2.98
C THR A 86 -6.88 -2.92 3.74
N SER A 87 -6.10 -2.33 4.63
CA SER A 87 -6.44 -1.04 5.25
C SER A 87 -5.25 -0.10 5.18
N ALA A 88 -5.55 1.18 4.95
CA ALA A 88 -4.58 2.25 4.91
C ALA A 88 -4.86 3.26 6.01
N SER A 89 -3.81 3.67 6.73
CA SER A 89 -3.86 4.79 7.66
C SER A 89 -2.77 5.80 7.29
N VAL A 90 -3.17 7.07 7.27
CA VAL A 90 -2.22 8.17 7.02
C VAL A 90 -1.54 8.50 8.35
N THR A 91 -0.27 8.12 8.49
CA THR A 91 0.52 8.41 9.69
C THR A 91 1.12 9.80 9.66
N GLN A 92 1.39 10.33 8.47
CA GLN A 92 1.88 11.68 8.27
C GLN A 92 1.06 12.36 7.16
N MET A 93 0.06 13.15 7.58
CA MET A 93 -0.83 13.86 6.67
C MET A 93 -0.11 14.96 5.89
N THR A 94 0.86 15.65 6.51
CA THR A 94 1.54 16.81 5.92
C THR A 94 2.91 16.41 5.39
N THR A 95 3.26 16.87 4.19
CA THR A 95 4.58 16.61 3.63
C THR A 95 5.69 17.28 4.44
N THR A 96 6.89 16.75 4.30
CA THR A 96 8.15 17.41 4.65
C THR A 96 8.97 17.65 3.39
N THR A 97 9.86 18.64 3.42
CA THR A 97 10.81 18.88 2.33
C THR A 97 12.17 18.28 2.66
N VAL A 98 12.88 17.82 1.62
CA VAL A 98 14.24 17.30 1.77
C VAL A 98 15.27 18.43 1.99
N ASP A 99 14.96 19.65 1.55
CA ASP A 99 15.77 20.86 1.72
C ASP A 99 15.01 21.88 2.60
N PRO A 100 15.62 22.43 3.67
CA PRO A 100 15.00 23.44 4.54
C PRO A 100 14.89 24.81 3.85
N ALA A 101 14.07 24.91 2.81
CA ALA A 101 13.57 26.17 2.30
C ALA A 101 12.21 26.49 2.94
N PRO A 102 11.91 27.76 3.30
CA PRO A 102 10.58 28.14 3.75
C PRO A 102 9.59 27.94 2.59
N THR A 103 8.66 27.00 2.75
CA THR A 103 7.64 26.67 1.75
C THR A 103 6.40 26.11 2.41
N GLU A 104 5.27 26.31 1.74
CA GLU A 104 4.04 25.58 2.03
C GLU A 104 4.25 24.07 1.91
N GLN A 105 3.42 23.31 2.62
CA GLN A 105 3.41 21.85 2.56
C GLN A 105 2.11 21.36 1.93
N PHE A 106 2.16 20.16 1.36
CA PHE A 106 0.97 19.49 0.89
C PHE A 106 0.35 18.64 2.00
N THR A 107 -0.94 18.38 1.88
CA THR A 107 -1.65 17.42 2.75
C THR A 107 -2.15 16.25 1.94
N LEU A 108 -1.82 15.02 2.35
CA LEU A 108 -2.44 13.81 1.82
C LEU A 108 -3.80 13.63 2.51
N VAL A 109 -4.88 13.93 1.79
CA VAL A 109 -6.24 14.00 2.37
C VAL A 109 -7.05 12.72 2.22
N SER A 110 -6.66 11.84 1.30
CA SER A 110 -7.28 10.54 1.12
C SER A 110 -6.31 9.52 0.54
N VAL A 111 -6.54 8.26 0.86
CA VAL A 111 -5.87 7.10 0.25
C VAL A 111 -6.93 6.28 -0.47
N ASP A 112 -6.63 5.85 -1.69
CA ASP A 112 -7.51 5.02 -2.53
C ASP A 112 -6.91 3.62 -2.65
N THR A 113 -7.62 2.59 -2.20
CA THR A 113 -7.17 1.20 -2.31
C THR A 113 -8.38 0.28 -2.33
N ALA A 114 -8.27 -0.85 -3.02
CA ALA A 114 -9.25 -1.92 -2.90
C ALA A 114 -9.31 -2.41 -1.44
N PRO A 115 -10.52 -2.67 -0.88
CA PRO A 115 -10.66 -3.14 0.50
C PRO A 115 -10.14 -4.57 0.70
N SER A 116 -10.04 -5.34 -0.39
CA SER A 116 -9.44 -6.66 -0.39
C SER A 116 -9.00 -7.08 -1.78
N VAL A 117 -8.05 -8.01 -1.83
CA VAL A 117 -7.67 -8.76 -3.03
C VAL A 117 -7.73 -10.26 -2.74
N THR A 118 -7.96 -11.09 -3.75
CA THR A 118 -7.88 -12.55 -3.63
C THR A 118 -6.57 -13.02 -4.21
N THR A 119 -5.82 -13.84 -3.46
CA THR A 119 -4.60 -14.47 -3.98
C THR A 119 -4.96 -15.47 -5.07
N ASP A 120 -4.08 -15.63 -6.05
CA ASP A 120 -4.22 -16.69 -7.05
C ASP A 120 -3.90 -18.07 -6.46
N GLY A 121 -3.92 -19.11 -7.29
CA GLY A 121 -3.63 -20.48 -6.85
C GLY A 121 -2.21 -20.71 -6.33
N THR A 122 -1.28 -19.77 -6.55
CA THR A 122 0.11 -19.82 -6.08
C THR A 122 0.33 -19.02 -4.80
N GLY A 123 -0.68 -18.29 -4.31
CA GLY A 123 -0.52 -17.39 -3.17
C GLY A 123 -0.06 -15.98 -3.54
N TYR A 124 -0.15 -15.61 -4.81
CA TYR A 124 0.25 -14.29 -5.30
C TYR A 124 -0.94 -13.31 -5.30
N ALA A 125 -0.69 -12.06 -4.91
CA ALA A 125 -1.60 -10.95 -5.15
C ALA A 125 -0.84 -9.64 -5.43
N SER A 126 -1.42 -8.75 -6.22
CA SER A 126 -0.96 -7.37 -6.41
C SER A 126 -2.02 -6.39 -5.91
N ILE A 127 -1.58 -5.36 -5.19
CA ILE A 127 -2.42 -4.32 -4.61
C ILE A 127 -1.87 -2.97 -5.06
N LYS A 128 -2.75 -2.14 -5.61
CA LYS A 128 -2.43 -0.77 -6.01
C LYS A 128 -3.07 0.24 -5.08
N ILE A 129 -2.32 1.31 -4.81
CA ILE A 129 -2.73 2.33 -3.85
C ILE A 129 -2.54 3.70 -4.47
N GLY A 130 -3.66 4.41 -4.60
CA GLY A 130 -3.72 5.80 -5.00
C GLY A 130 -3.87 6.74 -3.80
N GLY A 131 -4.04 8.03 -4.09
CA GLY A 131 -4.31 9.04 -3.07
C GLY A 131 -4.63 10.40 -3.64
N THR A 132 -5.01 11.32 -2.76
CA THR A 132 -5.25 12.73 -3.10
C THR A 132 -4.35 13.64 -2.28
N LEU A 133 -3.55 14.44 -2.98
CA LEU A 133 -2.70 15.46 -2.41
C LEU A 133 -3.37 16.83 -2.57
N ARG A 134 -3.35 17.63 -1.51
CA ARG A 134 -3.99 18.95 -1.42
C ARG A 134 -2.99 20.05 -1.10
N THR A 135 -3.11 21.20 -1.76
CA THR A 135 -2.36 22.43 -1.39
C THR A 135 -2.99 23.15 -0.19
N SER A 136 -2.23 23.99 0.50
CA SER A 136 -2.70 24.69 1.70
C SER A 136 -3.78 25.74 1.43
N GLY A 137 -3.80 26.33 0.23
CA GLY A 137 -4.84 27.29 -0.17
C GLY A 137 -4.80 28.62 0.58
N ASN A 138 -3.65 29.00 1.14
CA ASN A 138 -3.46 30.19 1.97
C ASN A 138 -2.70 31.34 1.27
N GLY A 139 -2.42 31.20 -0.02
CA GLY A 139 -1.62 32.13 -0.82
C GLY A 139 -0.10 31.99 -0.66
N GLY A 140 0.37 31.09 0.20
CA GLY A 140 1.79 30.80 0.38
C GLY A 140 2.39 30.10 -0.84
N SER A 141 3.71 30.16 -0.97
CA SER A 141 4.44 29.62 -2.12
C SER A 141 4.94 28.19 -1.91
N TYR A 142 4.92 27.41 -2.99
CA TYR A 142 5.62 26.14 -3.12
C TYR A 142 6.92 26.36 -3.88
N VAL A 143 8.03 25.87 -3.34
CA VAL A 143 9.35 25.98 -3.96
C VAL A 143 9.70 24.69 -4.70
N ASP A 144 10.62 24.77 -5.65
CA ASP A 144 11.05 23.63 -6.46
C ASP A 144 11.98 22.70 -5.65
N VAL A 145 11.37 21.83 -4.84
CA VAL A 145 12.03 20.83 -3.99
C VAL A 145 11.22 19.54 -3.94
N GLN A 146 11.84 18.47 -3.44
CA GLN A 146 11.11 17.23 -3.21
C GLN A 146 10.30 17.28 -1.90
N TYR A 147 9.00 16.98 -2.02
CA TYR A 147 8.07 16.80 -0.91
C TYR A 147 7.85 15.32 -0.63
N ARG A 148 7.83 14.92 0.65
CA ARG A 148 7.66 13.52 1.08
C ARG A 148 6.62 13.40 2.19
N ALA A 149 5.84 12.34 2.16
CA ALA A 149 4.92 11.96 3.24
C ALA A 149 5.06 10.46 3.53
N SER A 150 4.68 10.06 4.73
CA SER A 150 4.71 8.66 5.17
C SER A 150 3.29 8.12 5.32
N LEU A 151 3.10 6.89 4.83
CA LEU A 151 1.85 6.15 4.86
C LEU A 151 2.08 4.83 5.59
N GLN A 152 1.11 4.39 6.39
CA GLN A 152 1.10 3.05 6.95
C GLN A 152 -0.01 2.22 6.32
N LEU A 153 0.35 1.01 5.92
CA LEU A 153 -0.54 0.07 5.27
C LEU A 153 -0.53 -1.23 6.07
N THR A 154 -1.71 -1.82 6.22
CA THR A 154 -1.90 -3.10 6.91
C THR A 154 -2.60 -4.06 5.97
N PHE A 155 -2.06 -5.29 5.90
CA PHE A 155 -2.62 -6.39 5.14
C PHE A 155 -2.91 -7.54 6.10
N ASN A 156 -4.16 -8.03 6.11
CA ASN A 156 -4.62 -9.11 6.99
C ASN A 156 -5.23 -10.24 6.17
N TYR A 157 -4.93 -11.50 6.51
CA TYR A 157 -5.44 -12.69 5.82
C TYR A 157 -5.76 -13.81 6.82
#